data_AF-A0A2N5ZWS4-F1
#
_entry.id   AF-A0A2N5ZWS4-F1
#
_cell.length_a   1.000
_cell.length_b   1.000
_cell.length_c   1.000
_cell.angle_alpha   90.00
_cell.angle_beta   90.00
_cell.angle_gamma   90.00
#
_symmetry.space_group_name_H-M   'P 1'
#
loop_
_entity.id
_entity.type
_entity.pdbx_description
1 polymer ?
#
loop_
_entity_poly.entity_id
_entity_poly.type
_entity_poly.pdbx_seq_one_letter_code
_entity_poly.pdbx_strand_id
1 'polypeptide(L)'
;MGIFAGGTFKPITKNIVENKKHLLSIDKKFPPDINPDTWSTIALELAKRTATRIEDYSQYFLTQININSIRETMNRLQLPNDKAQTSMHYYGYTGSACIPLAFEDALNAGKVNRGDSIMFIGSGGGLAFAGASFIY
;
A
#
# COMPACT_ATOMS: atom_id res chain seq x y z
N MET A 1 -3.77 -15.17 0.96
CA MET A 1 -2.29 -15.16 1.07
C MET A 1 -1.94 -15.57 2.49
N GLY A 2 -1.00 -16.50 2.67
CA GLY A 2 -0.57 -16.92 4.00
C GLY A 2 0.49 -18.03 3.95
N ILE A 3 1.00 -18.40 5.12
CA ILE A 3 1.81 -19.60 5.33
C ILE A 3 0.92 -20.59 6.06
N PHE A 4 0.58 -21.72 5.42
CA PHE A 4 -0.47 -22.62 5.90
C PHE A 4 0.07 -23.89 6.58
N ALA A 5 1.39 -24.10 6.59
CA ALA A 5 2.04 -25.22 7.27
C ALA A 5 3.41 -24.78 7.83
N GLY A 6 3.89 -25.47 8.86
CA GLY A 6 5.18 -25.20 9.53
C GLY A 6 5.06 -24.73 10.98
N GLY A 7 3.84 -24.53 11.50
CA GLY A 7 3.57 -24.21 12.92
C GLY A 7 2.97 -25.38 13.69
N THR A 8 2.63 -25.18 14.98
CA THR A 8 2.12 -26.23 15.88
C THR A 8 0.87 -26.95 15.35
N PHE A 9 -0.08 -26.20 14.75
CA PHE A 9 -1.31 -26.78 14.20
C PHE A 9 -1.04 -27.70 12.99
N LYS A 10 0.03 -27.45 12.24
CA LYS A 10 0.43 -28.26 11.07
C LYS A 10 1.96 -28.34 10.99
N PRO A 11 2.59 -29.24 11.79
CA PRO A 11 4.04 -29.32 11.93
C PRO A 11 4.77 -29.64 10.62
N ILE A 12 6.05 -29.32 10.56
CA ILE A 12 6.88 -29.59 9.38
C ILE A 12 7.07 -31.10 9.15
N THR A 13 6.86 -31.56 7.92
CA THR A 13 7.13 -32.94 7.47
C THR A 13 7.81 -32.93 6.11
N LYS A 14 8.45 -34.03 5.71
CA LYS A 14 9.08 -34.17 4.39
C LYS A 14 8.11 -33.83 3.26
N ASN A 15 6.88 -34.34 3.33
CA ASN A 15 5.81 -34.05 2.37
C ASN A 15 5.45 -32.56 2.28
N ILE A 16 5.44 -31.83 3.40
CA ILE A 16 5.17 -30.37 3.41
C ILE A 16 6.31 -29.58 2.75
N VAL A 17 7.55 -30.03 2.95
CA VAL A 17 8.73 -29.41 2.32
C VAL A 17 8.70 -29.65 0.81
N GLU A 18 8.52 -30.90 0.39
CA GLU A 18 8.45 -31.30 -1.02
C GLU A 18 7.33 -30.57 -1.78
N ASN A 19 6.16 -30.42 -1.15
CA ASN A 19 5.02 -29.71 -1.74
C ASN A 19 5.03 -28.19 -1.49
N LYS A 20 6.12 -27.65 -0.92
CA LYS A 20 6.30 -26.21 -0.65
C LYS A 20 5.17 -25.55 0.15
N LYS A 21 4.43 -26.32 0.96
CA LYS A 21 3.30 -25.83 1.77
C LYS A 21 3.72 -24.97 2.97
N HIS A 22 5.02 -24.92 3.25
CA HIS A 22 5.64 -24.09 4.28
C HIS A 22 6.07 -22.70 3.78
N LEU A 23 5.92 -22.42 2.48
CA LEU A 23 6.21 -21.11 1.90
C LEU A 23 4.96 -20.23 1.92
N LEU A 24 5.17 -18.92 1.71
CA LEU A 24 4.07 -18.00 1.44
C LEU A 24 3.34 -18.43 0.17
N SER A 25 2.04 -18.66 0.27
CA SER A 25 1.18 -18.97 -0.89
C SER A 25 0.01 -18.02 -1.01
N ILE A 26 -0.42 -17.80 -2.25
CA ILE A 26 -1.61 -17.02 -2.61
C ILE A 26 -2.61 -18.01 -3.20
N ASP A 27 -3.31 -18.75 -2.33
CA ASP A 27 -4.23 -19.82 -2.74
C ASP A 27 -5.47 -19.28 -3.47
N LYS A 28 -5.81 -18.00 -3.28
CA LYS A 28 -6.90 -17.32 -3.98
C LYS A 28 -6.37 -16.03 -4.61
N LYS A 29 -6.52 -15.90 -5.92
CA LYS A 29 -6.24 -14.63 -6.62
C LYS A 29 -7.25 -13.58 -6.15
N PHE A 30 -6.74 -12.41 -5.79
CA PHE A 30 -7.59 -11.25 -5.53
C PHE A 30 -7.94 -10.58 -6.86
N PRO A 31 -9.15 -10.00 -7.00
CA PRO A 31 -9.47 -9.14 -8.13
C PRO A 31 -8.41 -8.04 -8.25
N PRO A 32 -7.88 -7.75 -9.46
CA PRO A 32 -6.82 -6.74 -9.63
C PRO A 32 -7.29 -5.33 -9.22
N ASP A 33 -8.59 -5.07 -9.33
CA ASP A 33 -9.20 -3.75 -9.08
C ASP A 33 -9.43 -3.46 -7.59
N ILE A 34 -9.35 -4.46 -6.71
CA ILE A 34 -9.70 -4.30 -5.29
C ILE A 34 -8.89 -3.20 -4.60
N ASN A 35 -7.61 -3.09 -4.93
CA ASN A 35 -6.72 -2.08 -4.37
C ASN A 35 -7.06 -0.70 -4.94
N PRO A 36 -7.04 -0.47 -6.27
CA PRO A 36 -7.44 0.82 -6.83
C PRO A 36 -8.84 1.29 -6.43
N ASP A 37 -9.83 0.39 -6.35
CA ASP A 37 -11.19 0.72 -5.90
C ASP A 37 -11.15 1.24 -4.47
N THR A 38 -10.63 0.41 -3.55
CA THR A 38 -10.66 0.69 -2.12
C THR A 38 -9.78 1.88 -1.75
N TRP A 39 -8.60 2.02 -2.35
CA TRP A 39 -7.70 3.15 -2.09
C TRP A 39 -8.31 4.46 -2.56
N SER A 40 -8.96 4.49 -3.73
CA SER A 40 -9.65 5.69 -4.22
C SER A 40 -10.80 6.07 -3.29
N THR A 41 -11.61 5.10 -2.84
CA THR A 41 -12.68 5.34 -1.87
C THR A 41 -12.16 5.90 -0.55
N ILE A 42 -11.10 5.32 0.01
CA ILE A 42 -10.49 5.81 1.26
C ILE A 42 -9.98 7.24 1.09
N ALA A 43 -9.34 7.54 -0.04
CA ALA A 43 -8.80 8.87 -0.30
C ALA A 43 -9.89 9.95 -0.34
N LEU A 44 -10.98 9.69 -1.07
CA LEU A 44 -12.12 10.59 -1.18
C LEU A 44 -12.85 10.77 0.16
N GLU A 45 -12.99 9.69 0.93
CA GLU A 45 -13.64 9.74 2.25
C GLU A 45 -12.80 10.53 3.27
N LEU A 46 -11.47 10.36 3.27
CA LEU A 46 -10.58 11.15 4.13
C LEU A 46 -10.61 12.64 3.75
N ALA A 47 -10.49 12.95 2.46
CA ALA A 47 -10.58 14.32 1.95
C ALA A 47 -11.89 15.01 2.38
N LYS A 48 -13.01 14.28 2.28
CA LYS A 48 -14.32 14.75 2.75
C LYS A 48 -14.33 15.01 4.26
N ARG A 49 -13.76 14.11 5.08
CA ARG A 49 -13.73 14.24 6.54
C ARG A 49 -12.91 15.42 7.03
N THR A 50 -11.82 15.75 6.34
CA THR A 50 -10.94 16.87 6.69
C THR A 50 -11.31 18.17 5.99
N ALA A 51 -12.36 18.17 5.16
CA ALA A 51 -12.73 19.29 4.29
C ALA A 51 -11.54 19.81 3.45
N THR A 52 -10.66 18.89 3.02
CA THR A 52 -9.49 19.17 2.18
C THR A 52 -9.79 18.68 0.78
N ARG A 53 -9.48 19.46 -0.26
CA ARG A 53 -9.67 18.98 -1.63
C ARG A 53 -8.63 17.90 -1.94
N ILE A 54 -8.99 16.94 -2.79
CA ILE A 54 -8.09 15.83 -3.11
C ILE A 54 -6.81 16.36 -3.80
N GLU A 55 -6.93 17.42 -4.60
CA GLU A 55 -5.80 18.08 -5.23
C GLU A 55 -4.89 18.86 -4.27
N ASP A 56 -5.32 19.16 -3.04
CA ASP A 56 -4.54 19.98 -2.08
C ASP A 56 -3.57 19.15 -1.23
N TYR A 57 -3.66 17.82 -1.27
CA TYR A 57 -2.65 16.96 -0.67
C TYR A 57 -1.34 17.02 -1.47
N SER A 58 -0.22 17.28 -0.78
CA SER A 58 1.10 17.39 -1.40
C SER A 58 1.58 16.03 -1.92
N GLN A 59 1.37 14.95 -1.15
CA GLN A 59 1.79 13.59 -1.50
C GLN A 59 0.85 12.51 -0.95
N TYR A 60 0.81 11.38 -1.66
CA TYR A 60 0.08 10.15 -1.35
C TYR A 60 1.06 9.00 -1.18
N PHE A 61 0.99 8.34 -0.03
CA PHE A 61 1.84 7.22 0.34
C PHE A 61 1.01 5.95 0.42
N LEU A 62 1.03 5.17 -0.65
CA LEU A 62 0.21 3.96 -0.81
C LEU A 62 1.04 2.69 -0.59
N THR A 63 0.40 1.58 -0.19
CA THR A 63 1.05 0.26 -0.18
C THR A 63 1.67 -0.05 -1.56
N GLN A 64 2.97 -0.29 -1.60
CA GLN A 64 3.72 -0.50 -2.84
C GLN A 64 3.80 -1.96 -3.30
N ILE A 65 2.66 -2.66 -3.31
CA ILE A 65 2.61 -4.04 -3.78
C ILE A 65 2.70 -4.15 -5.31
N ASN A 66 2.20 -3.13 -6.02
CA ASN A 66 2.17 -3.09 -7.48
C ASN A 66 2.07 -1.63 -7.97
N ILE A 67 3.00 -1.21 -8.81
CA ILE A 67 3.02 0.15 -9.39
C ILE A 67 1.77 0.46 -10.22
N ASN A 68 1.19 -0.53 -10.91
CA ASN A 68 0.00 -0.32 -11.72
C ASN A 68 -1.23 -0.04 -10.85
N SER A 69 -1.32 -0.65 -9.66
CA SER A 69 -2.41 -0.34 -8.71
C SER A 69 -2.31 1.10 -8.19
N ILE A 70 -1.08 1.58 -7.93
CA ILE A 70 -0.83 2.96 -7.55
C ILE A 70 -1.26 3.90 -8.68
N ARG A 71 -0.79 3.66 -9.90
CA ARG A 71 -1.10 4.51 -11.06
C ARG A 71 -2.59 4.57 -11.36
N GLU A 72 -3.25 3.42 -11.32
CA GLU A 72 -4.69 3.33 -11.53
C GLU A 72 -5.47 4.11 -10.46
N THR A 73 -5.02 4.06 -9.20
CA THR A 73 -5.61 4.89 -8.12
C THR A 73 -5.47 6.37 -8.42
N MET A 74 -4.27 6.82 -8.81
CA MET A 74 -4.03 8.23 -9.13
C MET A 74 -4.87 8.69 -10.34
N ASN A 75 -4.99 7.85 -11.37
CA ASN A 75 -5.83 8.12 -12.55
C ASN A 75 -7.32 8.29 -12.15
N ARG A 76 -7.84 7.43 -11.28
CA ARG A 76 -9.24 7.50 -10.80
C ARG A 76 -9.50 8.75 -9.97
N LEU A 77 -8.51 9.17 -9.18
CA LEU A 77 -8.54 10.44 -8.45
C LEU A 77 -8.29 11.65 -9.35
N GLN A 78 -7.98 11.45 -10.63
CA GLN A 78 -7.60 12.50 -11.59
C GLN A 78 -6.39 13.32 -11.14
N LEU A 79 -5.44 12.65 -10.48
CA LEU A 79 -4.22 13.24 -9.97
C LEU A 79 -3.00 12.79 -10.78
N PRO A 80 -1.97 13.63 -10.88
CA PRO A 80 -0.73 13.24 -11.52
C PRO A 80 -0.03 12.14 -10.71
N ASN A 81 0.63 11.22 -11.41
CA ASN A 81 1.27 10.05 -10.80
C ASN A 81 2.46 10.41 -9.91
N ASP A 82 3.05 11.59 -10.09
CA ASP A 82 4.19 12.09 -9.31
C ASP A 82 3.81 12.54 -7.88
N LYS A 83 2.51 12.70 -7.60
CA LYS A 83 1.97 12.86 -6.25
C LYS A 83 1.93 11.55 -5.46
N ALA A 84 2.15 10.40 -6.10
CA ALA A 84 2.32 9.13 -5.41
C ALA A 84 3.80 8.76 -5.38
N GLN A 85 4.50 9.15 -4.31
CA GLN A 85 5.90 8.77 -4.15
C GLN A 85 6.05 7.25 -4.08
N THR A 86 7.05 6.73 -4.79
CA THR A 86 7.40 5.30 -4.80
C THR A 86 8.88 5.10 -4.53
N SER A 87 9.21 3.96 -3.93
CA SER A 87 10.56 3.51 -3.60
C SER A 87 10.81 2.07 -4.07
N MET A 88 9.76 1.40 -4.56
CA MET A 88 9.80 0.00 -4.95
C MET A 88 10.74 -0.29 -6.13
N HIS A 89 11.13 0.71 -6.91
CA HIS A 89 12.17 0.56 -7.94
C HIS A 89 13.57 0.40 -7.36
N TYR A 90 13.80 0.82 -6.11
CA TYR A 90 15.04 0.58 -5.38
C TYR A 90 14.99 -0.69 -4.52
N TYR A 91 13.87 -0.92 -3.83
CA TYR A 91 13.78 -1.93 -2.76
C TYR A 91 12.80 -3.08 -3.01
N GLY A 92 12.05 -3.04 -4.12
CA GLY A 92 10.91 -3.92 -4.33
C GLY A 92 9.80 -3.68 -3.30
N TYR A 93 8.93 -4.69 -3.12
CA TYR A 93 7.87 -4.62 -2.12
C TYR A 93 8.40 -5.02 -0.73
N THR A 94 8.54 -4.04 0.16
CA THR A 94 9.07 -4.21 1.52
C THR A 94 8.00 -4.45 2.58
N GLY A 95 6.81 -4.93 2.19
CA GLY A 95 5.70 -5.13 3.12
C GLY A 95 5.23 -3.82 3.74
N SER A 96 4.95 -3.80 5.03
CA SER A 96 4.47 -2.61 5.76
C SER A 96 5.46 -1.44 5.75
N ALA A 97 6.76 -1.70 5.56
CA ALA A 97 7.78 -0.66 5.52
C ALA A 97 7.74 0.20 4.25
N CYS A 98 7.00 -0.21 3.20
CA CYS A 98 7.00 0.51 1.93
C CYS A 98 6.42 1.93 2.02
N ILE A 99 5.44 2.17 2.90
CA ILE A 99 4.84 3.50 3.10
C ILE A 99 5.82 4.45 3.78
N PRO A 100 6.39 4.13 4.96
CA PRO A 100 7.37 5.02 5.59
C PRO A 100 8.66 5.18 4.77
N LEU A 101 9.07 4.18 3.98
CA LEU A 101 10.21 4.35 3.05
C LEU A 101 9.92 5.37 1.94
N ALA A 102 8.74 5.30 1.30
CA ALA A 102 8.35 6.33 0.33
C ALA A 102 8.23 7.71 0.98
N PHE A 103 7.74 7.75 2.21
CA PHE A 103 7.66 9.00 2.95
C PHE A 103 9.04 9.61 3.20
N GLU A 104 9.99 8.83 3.71
CA GLU A 104 11.37 9.24 3.91
C GLU A 104 12.05 9.69 2.60
N ASP A 105 11.84 8.97 1.50
CA ASP A 105 12.35 9.36 0.19
C ASP A 105 11.75 10.69 -0.30
N ALA A 106 10.47 10.96 -0.03
CA ALA A 106 9.84 12.24 -0.36
C ALA A 106 10.40 13.40 0.48
N LEU A 107 10.67 13.18 1.77
CA LEU A 107 11.30 14.16 2.65
C LEU A 107 12.70 14.52 2.16
N ASN A 108 13.53 13.51 1.87
CA ASN A 108 14.89 13.70 1.37
C ASN A 108 14.92 14.37 -0.01
N ALA A 109 13.88 14.18 -0.83
CA ALA A 109 13.72 14.84 -2.12
C ALA A 109 13.09 16.24 -2.03
N GLY A 110 12.73 16.74 -0.83
CA GLY A 110 12.10 18.05 -0.64
C GLY A 110 10.66 18.14 -1.19
N LYS A 111 10.00 17.00 -1.40
CA LYS A 111 8.61 16.93 -1.91
C LYS A 111 7.55 17.12 -0.82
N VAL A 112 7.95 16.96 0.44
CA VAL A 112 7.10 17.19 1.61
C VAL A 112 7.83 18.08 2.60
N ASN A 113 7.13 19.10 3.08
CA ASN A 113 7.59 20.05 4.08
C ASN A 113 6.66 20.05 5.29
N ARG A 114 7.14 20.58 6.42
CA ARG A 114 6.28 20.85 7.57
C ARG A 114 5.17 21.82 7.17
N GLY A 115 3.93 21.53 7.58
CA GLY A 115 2.72 22.23 7.18
C GLY A 115 1.99 21.59 6.00
N ASP A 116 2.58 20.61 5.31
CA ASP A 116 1.93 19.96 4.17
C ASP A 116 0.87 18.94 4.62
N SER A 117 -0.30 18.99 3.97
CA SER A 117 -1.30 17.92 4.06
C SER A 117 -0.85 16.71 3.25
N ILE A 118 -0.74 15.55 3.88
CA ILE A 118 -0.35 14.29 3.23
C ILE A 118 -1.31 13.15 3.56
N MET A 119 -1.31 12.11 2.72
CA MET A 119 -2.23 10.98 2.86
C MET A 119 -1.49 9.64 2.82
N PHE A 120 -1.75 8.79 3.80
CA PHE A 120 -1.22 7.45 3.92
C PHE A 120 -2.36 6.46 3.70
N ILE A 121 -2.19 5.49 2.80
CA ILE A 121 -3.18 4.46 2.52
C ILE A 121 -2.50 3.09 2.48
N GLY A 122 -2.82 2.25 3.46
CA GLY A 122 -2.28 0.90 3.59
C GLY A 122 -3.29 -0.18 3.24
N SER A 123 -2.84 -1.22 2.54
CA SER A 123 -3.51 -2.51 2.47
C SER A 123 -2.58 -3.68 2.79
N GLY A 124 -3.13 -4.77 3.33
CA GLY A 124 -2.37 -5.91 3.81
C GLY A 124 -3.11 -7.26 3.76
N GLY A 125 -2.35 -8.34 3.96
CA GLY A 125 -2.85 -9.71 4.01
C GLY A 125 -3.85 -9.92 5.15
N GLY A 126 -4.92 -10.67 4.89
CA GLY A 126 -6.12 -10.74 5.74
C GLY A 126 -7.31 -9.96 5.15
N LEU A 127 -7.02 -9.13 4.14
CA LEU A 127 -7.84 -8.03 3.61
C LEU A 127 -8.17 -7.00 4.69
N ALA A 128 -7.15 -6.22 5.05
CA ALA A 128 -7.29 -5.03 5.85
C ALA A 128 -6.85 -3.82 5.04
N PHE A 129 -7.64 -2.75 5.14
CA PHE A 129 -7.34 -1.45 4.54
C PHE A 129 -7.47 -0.38 5.60
N ALA A 130 -6.57 0.58 5.59
CA ALA A 130 -6.60 1.73 6.48
C ALA A 130 -6.06 2.95 5.74
N GLY A 131 -6.55 4.12 6.13
CA GLY A 131 -6.00 5.37 5.67
C GLY A 131 -5.91 6.39 6.79
N ALA A 132 -4.96 7.30 6.67
CA ALA A 132 -4.79 8.43 7.55
C ALA A 132 -4.37 9.65 6.72
N SER A 133 -4.92 10.81 7.05
CA SER A 133 -4.50 12.09 6.48
C SER A 133 -4.18 13.05 7.61
N PHE A 134 -3.08 13.77 7.49
CA PHE A 134 -2.62 14.69 8.53
C PHE A 134 -1.74 15.78 7.92
N ILE A 135 -1.52 16.83 8.70
CA ILE A 135 -0.54 17.88 8.40
C ILE A 135 0.80 17.41 9.00
N TYR A 136 1.82 17.24 8.17
CA TYR A 136 3.16 16.85 8.62
C TYR A 136 3.91 18.01 9.26
#